data_AF-A0A1X1RPP2-F1
#
_entry.id   AF-A0A1X1RPP2-F1
#
_cell.length_a   1.000
_cell.length_b   1.000
_cell.length_c   1.000
_cell.angle_alpha   90.00
_cell.angle_beta   90.00
_cell.angle_gamma   90.00
#
_symmetry.space_group_name_H-M   'P 1'
#
loop_
_entity.id
_entity.type
_entity.pdbx_description
1 polymer ?
#
loop_
_entity_poly.entity_id
_entity_poly.type
_entity_poly.pdbx_seq_one_letter_code
_entity_poly.pdbx_strand_id
1 'polypeptide(L)'
;MVTYYPELAERVRSQRELLPDLYGDFDFDRQPDRLAVEPDVDSALPRWVADRAPILEDDRVLELISTATMLGDVVADPYAALMNTYSVAQLIDMLKRACREGIDAVADAPAELVSFIAAMEATPEWIDFDLVREGARQERIPAALLAPFITRGAFIATFTNTYAALPMALTGALSGKRAARRVNETASFFAVTTLPGALDRYGPGFEAAAMVRLMHSMVRYNALKKSGKWDKAVYGMPIPQVDQMPAGMIGQYLLARRTRQQGRAKFTKEERAVVEFARYRCFLLGLPPELLPSEPADIMHVMHARSALLRDGFDDICRELVRGTMAAYLRPGTSLFDRCAEAVEKSFSKLTFVRTFCGGDREVAEAMGVSLGPTDLVRVALTTPFIIGRFTAVQQASRMPVLRDITDAYVIGLLKLRLATYGKPEFTTDAAHYTPVAH
;
A
#
# COMPACT_ATOMS: atom_id res chain seq x y z
N MET A 1 11.77 -27.81 3.88
CA MET A 1 12.97 -27.42 3.12
C MET A 1 12.55 -26.40 2.09
N VAL A 2 13.37 -25.38 1.87
CA VAL A 2 13.12 -24.36 0.83
C VAL A 2 13.48 -24.97 -0.51
N THR A 3 12.55 -24.96 -1.46
CA THR A 3 12.68 -25.65 -2.75
C THR A 3 12.55 -24.70 -3.92
N TYR A 4 11.63 -23.73 -3.83
CA TYR A 4 11.25 -22.86 -4.95
C TYR A 4 11.88 -21.47 -4.89
N TYR A 5 12.14 -20.95 -3.68
CA TYR A 5 12.63 -19.59 -3.44
C TYR A 5 13.84 -19.55 -2.49
N PRO A 6 14.96 -20.23 -2.84
CA PRO A 6 16.16 -20.27 -1.99
C PRO A 6 16.74 -18.88 -1.69
N GLU A 7 16.80 -17.99 -2.69
CA GLU A 7 17.32 -16.63 -2.54
C GLU A 7 16.46 -15.77 -1.61
N LEU A 8 15.13 -15.88 -1.71
CA LEU A 8 14.20 -15.19 -0.81
C LEU A 8 14.34 -15.67 0.63
N ALA A 9 14.50 -16.99 0.83
CA ALA A 9 14.70 -17.55 2.17
C ALA A 9 16.06 -17.16 2.77
N GLU A 10 17.11 -17.11 1.96
CA GLU A 10 18.42 -16.58 2.36
C GLU A 10 18.30 -15.11 2.77
N ARG A 11 17.58 -14.30 1.98
CA ARG A 11 17.29 -12.90 2.32
C ARG A 11 16.49 -12.75 3.62
N VAL A 12 15.56 -13.65 3.91
CA VAL A 12 14.84 -13.66 5.20
C VAL A 12 15.81 -13.93 6.35
N ARG A 13 16.71 -14.92 6.22
CA ARG A 13 17.67 -15.29 7.26
C ARG A 13 18.73 -14.23 7.50
N SER A 14 19.19 -13.55 6.46
CA SER A 14 20.22 -12.51 6.56
C SER A 14 19.80 -11.33 7.43
N GLN A 15 18.49 -11.11 7.65
CA GLN A 15 17.98 -10.10 8.59
C GLN A 15 18.60 -10.26 9.99
N ARG A 16 18.77 -11.50 10.47
CA ARG A 16 19.37 -11.78 11.78
C ARG A 16 20.85 -11.37 11.83
N GLU A 17 21.56 -11.56 10.72
CA GLU A 17 23.00 -11.26 10.62
C GLU A 17 23.26 -9.77 10.41
N LEU A 18 22.44 -9.11 9.59
CA LEU A 18 22.55 -7.69 9.28
C LEU A 18 22.10 -6.79 10.43
N LEU A 19 21.14 -7.24 11.25
CA LEU A 19 20.61 -6.47 12.36
C LEU A 19 20.34 -7.35 13.59
N PRO A 20 21.39 -7.94 14.20
CA PRO A 20 21.25 -8.88 15.31
C PRO A 20 20.57 -8.25 16.52
N ASP A 21 20.78 -6.96 16.75
CA ASP A 21 20.11 -6.24 17.82
C ASP A 21 18.60 -6.28 17.67
N LEU A 22 18.05 -6.16 16.46
CA LEU A 22 16.60 -6.20 16.24
C LEU A 22 16.07 -7.64 16.11
N TYR A 23 16.77 -8.47 15.35
CA TYR A 23 16.29 -9.76 14.85
C TYR A 23 16.97 -10.99 15.47
N GLY A 24 17.95 -10.81 16.37
CA GLY A 24 18.66 -11.90 17.04
C GLY A 24 17.73 -12.89 17.72
N ASP A 25 16.73 -12.38 18.45
CA ASP A 25 15.72 -13.17 19.17
C ASP A 25 14.47 -13.47 18.33
N PHE A 26 14.51 -13.20 17.02
CA PHE A 26 13.39 -13.50 16.12
C PHE A 26 13.58 -14.91 15.55
N ASP A 27 12.65 -15.81 15.84
CA ASP A 27 12.66 -17.17 15.30
C ASP A 27 12.08 -17.16 13.87
N PHE A 28 12.96 -17.26 12.87
CA PHE A 28 12.57 -17.24 11.46
C PHE A 28 12.05 -18.59 10.96
N ASP A 29 12.25 -19.67 11.72
CA ASP A 29 11.83 -21.02 11.35
C ASP A 29 10.46 -21.38 11.98
N ARG A 30 10.02 -20.63 13.00
CA ARG A 30 8.68 -20.76 13.58
C ARG A 30 7.64 -20.03 12.73
N GLN A 31 6.67 -20.77 12.22
CA GLN A 31 5.50 -20.20 11.56
C GLN A 31 4.61 -19.46 12.59
N PRO A 32 4.17 -18.23 12.28
CA PRO A 32 3.29 -17.48 13.17
C PRO A 32 1.83 -17.91 12.99
N ASP A 33 1.02 -17.78 14.05
CA ASP A 33 -0.39 -18.22 14.07
C ASP A 33 -1.23 -17.57 12.97
N ARG A 34 -0.89 -16.34 12.55
CA ARG A 34 -1.54 -15.63 11.43
C ARG A 34 -1.50 -16.39 10.10
N LEU A 35 -0.57 -17.33 9.94
CA LEU A 35 -0.43 -18.12 8.73
C LEU A 35 -1.43 -19.29 8.80
N ALA A 36 -2.39 -19.28 7.89
CA ALA A 36 -3.42 -20.30 7.78
C ALA A 36 -3.03 -21.32 6.71
N VAL A 37 -2.21 -22.30 7.09
CA VAL A 37 -1.81 -23.42 6.21
C VAL A 37 -2.78 -24.59 6.30
N GLU A 38 -3.55 -24.69 7.38
CA GLU A 38 -4.45 -25.81 7.60
C GLU A 38 -5.70 -25.72 6.69
N PRO A 39 -6.17 -26.81 6.08
CA PRO A 39 -7.33 -26.76 5.18
C PRO A 39 -8.65 -26.35 5.84
N ASP A 40 -8.82 -26.66 7.12
CA ASP A 40 -10.07 -26.52 7.89
C ASP A 40 -10.22 -25.19 8.64
N VAL A 41 -9.21 -24.31 8.56
CA VAL A 41 -9.29 -22.98 9.19
C VAL A 41 -9.87 -21.94 8.24
N ASP A 42 -10.64 -20.99 8.77
CA ASP A 42 -11.10 -19.85 7.97
C ASP A 42 -9.94 -18.89 7.67
N SER A 43 -9.92 -18.37 6.44
CA SER A 43 -8.91 -17.43 5.96
C SER A 43 -9.54 -16.14 5.45
N ALA A 44 -8.71 -15.13 5.25
CA ALA A 44 -9.10 -13.83 4.72
C ALA A 44 -9.50 -13.87 3.23
N LEU A 45 -9.42 -15.03 2.55
CA LEU A 45 -9.91 -15.21 1.19
C LEU A 45 -11.43 -15.44 1.20
N PRO A 46 -12.24 -14.51 0.67
CA PRO A 46 -13.69 -14.72 0.64
C PRO A 46 -14.06 -15.85 -0.33
N ARG A 47 -14.98 -16.73 0.07
CA ARG A 47 -15.41 -17.91 -0.72
C ARG A 47 -15.97 -17.56 -2.11
N TRP A 48 -16.48 -16.34 -2.29
CA TRP A 48 -16.98 -15.86 -3.59
C TRP A 48 -15.87 -15.38 -4.53
N VAL A 49 -14.63 -15.22 -4.04
CA VAL A 49 -13.47 -14.78 -4.84
C VAL A 49 -12.79 -15.96 -5.53
N ALA A 50 -12.48 -17.02 -4.76
CA ALA A 50 -11.83 -18.23 -5.26
C ALA A 50 -12.00 -19.38 -4.26
N ASP A 51 -11.84 -20.62 -4.74
CA ASP A 51 -11.69 -21.79 -3.88
C ASP A 51 -10.28 -21.81 -3.27
N ARG A 52 -10.20 -22.10 -1.97
CA ARG A 52 -8.96 -22.11 -1.20
C ARG A 52 -8.18 -23.41 -1.41
N ALA A 53 -8.86 -24.54 -1.61
CA ALA A 53 -8.21 -25.85 -1.64
C ALA A 53 -7.11 -25.96 -2.72
N PRO A 54 -7.34 -25.55 -3.99
CA PRO A 54 -6.29 -25.61 -5.02
C PRO A 54 -5.07 -24.72 -4.72
N ILE A 55 -5.23 -23.66 -3.92
CA ILE A 55 -4.13 -22.77 -3.53
C ILE A 55 -3.24 -23.45 -2.48
N LEU A 56 -3.84 -24.22 -1.56
CA LEU A 56 -3.10 -24.97 -0.54
C LEU A 56 -2.37 -26.20 -1.11
N GLU A 57 -2.75 -26.66 -2.31
CA GLU A 57 -2.04 -27.74 -3.02
C GLU A 57 -0.82 -27.24 -3.81
N ASP A 58 -0.66 -25.92 -3.96
CA ASP A 58 0.47 -25.31 -4.68
C ASP A 58 1.62 -24.99 -3.70
N ASP A 59 2.53 -25.96 -3.56
CA ASP A 59 3.73 -25.86 -2.71
C ASP A 59 4.56 -24.59 -3.00
N ARG A 60 4.55 -24.11 -4.24
CA ARG A 60 5.30 -22.91 -4.63
C ARG A 60 4.72 -21.68 -3.94
N VAL A 61 3.41 -21.45 -4.02
CA VAL A 61 2.82 -20.27 -3.36
C VAL A 61 2.76 -20.41 -1.85
N LEU A 62 2.60 -21.63 -1.33
CA LEU A 62 2.76 -21.90 0.10
C LEU A 62 4.14 -21.45 0.59
N GLU A 63 5.20 -21.86 -0.10
CA GLU A 63 6.57 -21.48 0.25
C GLU A 63 6.76 -19.96 0.11
N LEU A 64 6.29 -19.34 -0.98
CA LEU A 64 6.41 -17.90 -1.21
C LEU A 64 5.77 -17.08 -0.09
N ILE A 65 4.48 -17.35 0.21
CA ILE A 65 3.74 -16.56 1.20
C ILE A 65 4.26 -16.82 2.61
N SER A 66 4.59 -18.06 2.95
CA SER A 66 5.16 -18.40 4.26
C SER A 66 6.51 -17.69 4.47
N THR A 67 7.38 -17.72 3.47
CA THR A 67 8.69 -17.06 3.52
C THR A 67 8.54 -15.54 3.57
N ALA A 68 7.72 -14.96 2.70
CA ALA A 68 7.52 -13.52 2.63
C ALA A 68 6.78 -12.93 3.85
N THR A 69 6.02 -13.74 4.58
CA THR A 69 5.44 -13.38 5.89
C THR A 69 6.51 -13.09 6.95
N MET A 70 7.71 -13.66 6.79
CA MET A 70 8.85 -13.47 7.69
C MET A 70 9.83 -12.39 7.21
N LEU A 71 9.52 -11.72 6.09
CA LEU A 71 10.39 -10.72 5.48
C LEU A 71 9.99 -9.30 5.87
N GLY A 72 10.86 -8.60 6.60
CA GLY A 72 10.80 -7.16 6.83
C GLY A 72 11.46 -6.38 5.69
N ASP A 73 12.23 -5.34 6.00
CA ASP A 73 13.02 -4.61 5.01
C ASP A 73 14.51 -4.72 5.30
N VAL A 74 15.17 -5.69 4.68
CA VAL A 74 16.58 -5.99 4.93
C VAL A 74 17.54 -4.81 4.70
N VAL A 75 17.11 -3.77 3.99
CA VAL A 75 17.92 -2.59 3.68
C VAL A 75 17.52 -1.38 4.52
N ALA A 76 16.21 -1.12 4.66
CA ALA A 76 15.74 0.05 5.38
C ALA A 76 15.64 -0.16 6.91
N ASP A 77 15.53 -1.40 7.39
CA ASP A 77 15.52 -1.70 8.83
C ASP A 77 16.84 -1.34 9.52
N PRO A 78 18.04 -1.68 8.98
CA PRO A 78 19.31 -1.20 9.52
C PRO A 78 19.37 0.32 9.63
N TYR A 79 18.96 1.05 8.58
CA TYR A 79 18.95 2.52 8.61
C TYR A 79 17.96 3.06 9.65
N ALA A 80 16.79 2.44 9.79
CA ALA A 80 15.82 2.82 10.82
C ALA A 80 16.36 2.56 12.24
N ALA A 81 17.12 1.48 12.45
CA ALA A 81 17.70 1.14 13.74
C ALA A 81 18.71 2.18 14.27
N LEU A 82 19.29 2.99 13.38
CA LEU A 82 20.09 4.16 13.75
C LEU A 82 19.31 5.20 14.58
N MET A 83 17.98 5.04 14.76
CA MET A 83 17.22 5.86 15.71
C MET A 83 17.68 5.71 17.18
N ASN A 84 18.51 4.71 17.49
CA ASN A 84 19.14 4.57 18.80
C ASN A 84 20.30 5.55 19.01
N THR A 85 20.89 6.06 17.93
CA THR A 85 22.09 6.91 17.96
C THR A 85 21.81 8.31 17.39
N TYR A 86 20.91 8.42 16.42
CA TYR A 86 20.48 9.66 15.81
C TYR A 86 19.02 9.98 16.15
N SER A 87 18.68 11.27 16.14
CA SER A 87 17.27 11.67 16.18
C SER A 87 16.57 11.30 14.86
N VAL A 88 15.25 11.04 14.93
CA VAL A 88 14.41 10.79 13.75
C VAL A 88 14.52 11.93 12.73
N ALA A 89 14.59 13.18 13.19
CA ALA A 89 14.76 14.34 12.32
C ALA A 89 16.07 14.28 11.50
N GLN A 90 17.18 13.90 12.13
CA GLN A 90 18.47 13.75 11.43
C GLN A 90 18.41 12.63 10.38
N LEU A 91 17.81 11.48 10.70
CA LEU A 91 17.65 10.39 9.73
C LEU A 91 16.80 10.81 8.53
N ILE A 92 15.72 11.56 8.78
CA ILE A 92 14.86 12.09 7.72
C ILE A 92 15.61 13.10 6.85
N ASP A 93 16.39 14.00 7.46
CA ASP A 93 17.13 15.03 6.73
C ASP A 93 18.25 14.43 5.88
N MET A 94 19.01 13.47 6.41
CA MET A 94 20.01 12.73 5.62
C MET A 94 19.37 11.98 4.44
N LEU A 95 18.25 11.29 4.67
CA LEU A 95 17.56 10.56 3.60
C LEU A 95 17.04 11.50 2.52
N LYS A 96 16.37 12.60 2.90
CA LYS A 96 15.89 13.62 1.95
C LYS A 96 17.03 14.21 1.14
N ARG A 97 18.15 14.53 1.80
CA ARG A 97 19.33 15.06 1.13
C ARG A 97 19.89 14.06 0.13
N ALA A 98 20.04 12.79 0.50
CA ALA A 98 20.51 11.75 -0.40
C ALA A 98 19.57 11.49 -1.59
N CYS A 99 18.25 11.59 -1.37
CA CYS A 99 17.26 11.48 -2.44
C CYS A 99 17.32 12.67 -3.42
N ARG A 100 17.58 13.90 -2.95
CA ARG A 100 17.54 15.12 -3.77
C ARG A 100 18.87 15.49 -4.42
N GLU A 101 19.96 15.27 -3.71
CA GLU A 101 21.30 15.76 -4.07
C GLU A 101 22.30 14.62 -4.33
N GLY A 102 21.90 13.36 -4.09
CA GLY A 102 22.77 12.19 -4.20
C GLY A 102 23.43 11.81 -2.87
N ILE A 103 23.88 10.55 -2.76
CA ILE A 103 24.46 10.03 -1.51
C ILE A 103 25.73 10.78 -1.11
N ASP A 104 26.53 11.19 -2.09
CA ASP A 104 27.78 11.93 -1.87
C ASP A 104 27.57 13.33 -1.26
N ALA A 105 26.34 13.87 -1.32
CA ALA A 105 26.01 15.15 -0.70
C ALA A 105 25.82 15.03 0.83
N VAL A 106 25.67 13.83 1.36
CA VAL A 106 25.55 13.58 2.80
C VAL A 106 26.95 13.34 3.38
N ALA A 107 27.51 14.37 4.02
CA ALA A 107 28.78 14.24 4.73
C ALA A 107 28.70 13.14 5.80
N ASP A 108 29.72 12.28 5.84
CA ASP A 108 29.81 11.15 6.76
C ASP A 108 28.56 10.24 6.75
N ALA A 109 27.99 10.01 5.55
CA ALA A 109 26.81 9.17 5.37
C ALA A 109 27.02 7.78 6.01
N PRO A 110 26.10 7.35 6.90
CA PRO A 110 26.20 6.01 7.49
C PRO A 110 26.04 4.94 6.40
N ALA A 111 26.73 3.81 6.56
CA ALA A 111 26.76 2.73 5.55
C ALA A 111 25.36 2.18 5.24
N GLU A 112 24.45 2.22 6.21
CA GLU A 112 23.05 1.83 6.08
C GLU A 112 22.29 2.78 5.13
N LEU A 113 22.57 4.09 5.17
CA LEU A 113 21.99 5.04 4.22
C LEU A 113 22.53 4.82 2.81
N VAL A 114 23.84 4.57 2.68
CA VAL A 114 24.48 4.25 1.40
C VAL A 114 23.82 3.01 0.79
N SER A 115 23.67 1.95 1.58
CA SER A 115 23.02 0.70 1.16
C SER A 115 21.55 0.92 0.78
N PHE A 116 20.84 1.77 1.53
CA PHE A 116 19.45 2.11 1.26
C PHE A 116 19.29 2.81 -0.09
N ILE A 117 20.08 3.85 -0.36
CA ILE A 117 20.02 4.56 -1.64
C ILE A 117 20.44 3.66 -2.80
N ALA A 118 21.53 2.89 -2.64
CA ALA A 118 21.98 1.95 -3.66
C ALA A 118 20.92 0.90 -4.01
N ALA A 119 20.20 0.37 -3.03
CA ALA A 119 19.13 -0.60 -3.27
C ALA A 119 17.94 0.01 -4.04
N MET A 120 17.66 1.30 -3.85
CA MET A 120 16.63 2.00 -4.61
C MET A 120 17.10 2.43 -6.01
N GLU A 121 18.40 2.68 -6.18
CA GLU A 121 19.03 2.99 -7.47
C GLU A 121 19.19 1.78 -8.39
N ALA A 122 19.11 0.56 -7.84
CA ALA A 122 19.25 -0.66 -8.62
C ALA A 122 18.21 -0.73 -9.75
N THR A 123 18.67 -1.14 -10.93
CA THR A 123 17.84 -1.28 -12.14
C THR A 123 17.79 -2.75 -12.60
N PRO A 124 17.04 -3.62 -11.90
CA PRO A 124 16.76 -4.96 -12.39
C PRO A 124 16.33 -5.00 -13.87
N GLU A 125 16.71 -6.05 -14.59
CA GLU A 125 16.50 -6.19 -16.04
C GLU A 125 15.04 -6.03 -16.47
N TRP A 126 14.08 -6.40 -15.62
CA TRP A 126 12.65 -6.28 -15.90
C TRP A 126 12.13 -4.83 -15.89
N ILE A 127 12.90 -3.86 -15.38
CA ILE A 127 12.48 -2.45 -15.29
C ILE A 127 12.73 -1.75 -16.62
N ASP A 128 11.65 -1.44 -17.31
CA ASP A 128 11.62 -0.57 -18.47
C ASP A 128 11.09 0.82 -18.08
N PHE A 129 11.96 1.82 -18.05
CA PHE A 129 11.60 3.18 -17.64
C PHE A 129 10.62 3.87 -18.59
N ASP A 130 10.57 3.49 -19.87
CA ASP A 130 9.61 4.06 -20.82
C ASP A 130 8.22 3.49 -20.57
N LEU A 131 8.11 2.20 -20.26
CA LEU A 131 6.85 1.61 -19.78
C LEU A 131 6.41 2.22 -18.45
N VAL A 132 7.33 2.45 -17.51
CA VAL A 132 7.01 3.12 -16.23
C VAL A 132 6.48 4.54 -16.46
N ARG A 133 7.12 5.34 -17.32
CA ARG A 133 6.68 6.71 -17.63
C ARG A 133 5.32 6.73 -18.32
N GLU A 134 5.09 5.80 -19.26
CA GLU A 134 3.80 5.67 -19.94
C GLU A 134 2.69 5.21 -18.98
N GLY A 135 2.99 4.26 -18.09
CA GLY A 135 2.06 3.82 -17.05
C GLY A 135 1.71 4.95 -16.08
N ALA A 136 2.71 5.71 -15.63
CA ALA A 136 2.49 6.90 -14.81
C ALA A 136 1.57 7.91 -15.52
N ARG A 137 1.80 8.18 -16.81
CA ARG A 137 0.95 9.06 -17.62
C ARG A 137 -0.50 8.58 -17.69
N GLN A 138 -0.73 7.29 -17.88
CA GLN A 138 -2.09 6.73 -17.90
C GLN A 138 -2.76 6.81 -16.52
N GLU A 139 -2.02 6.53 -15.45
CA GLU A 139 -2.53 6.54 -14.07
C GLU A 139 -2.80 7.95 -13.52
N ARG A 140 -2.24 9.01 -14.13
CA ARG A 140 -2.55 10.41 -13.76
C ARG A 140 -4.05 10.70 -13.81
N ILE A 141 -4.76 10.22 -14.83
CA ILE A 141 -6.18 10.51 -15.03
C ILE A 141 -7.04 9.96 -13.88
N PRO A 142 -7.00 8.64 -13.57
CA PRO A 142 -7.74 8.12 -12.43
C PRO A 142 -7.24 8.70 -11.10
N ALA A 143 -5.94 8.93 -10.94
CA ALA A 143 -5.39 9.59 -9.75
C ALA A 143 -5.96 11.02 -9.56
N ALA A 144 -6.16 11.77 -10.65
CA ALA A 144 -6.64 13.15 -10.63
C ALA A 144 -8.17 13.31 -10.70
N LEU A 145 -8.93 12.25 -11.00
CA LEU A 145 -10.38 12.37 -11.18
C LEU A 145 -11.19 11.39 -10.33
N LEU A 146 -10.68 10.19 -10.08
CA LEU A 146 -11.41 9.15 -9.36
C LEU A 146 -10.92 8.94 -7.92
N ALA A 147 -9.61 9.07 -7.68
CA ALA A 147 -9.01 8.75 -6.37
C ALA A 147 -9.76 9.34 -5.15
N PRO A 148 -10.17 10.62 -5.09
CA PRO A 148 -10.81 11.17 -3.89
C PRO A 148 -12.13 10.51 -3.50
N PHE A 149 -12.81 9.89 -4.48
CA PHE A 149 -14.06 9.17 -4.27
C PHE A 149 -13.83 7.72 -3.81
N ILE A 150 -12.61 7.19 -3.99
CA ILE A 150 -12.27 5.78 -3.76
C ILE A 150 -11.31 5.61 -2.58
N THR A 151 -10.42 6.59 -2.31
CA THR A 151 -9.29 6.47 -1.39
C THR A 151 -9.69 5.98 -0.01
N ARG A 152 -10.77 6.49 0.61
CA ARG A 152 -11.18 6.01 1.95
C ARG A 152 -11.56 4.52 1.89
N GLY A 153 -12.35 4.11 0.90
CA GLY A 153 -12.77 2.72 0.74
C GLY A 153 -11.59 1.76 0.48
N ALA A 154 -10.66 2.17 -0.39
CA ALA A 154 -9.46 1.38 -0.70
C ALA A 154 -8.46 1.31 0.48
N PHE A 155 -8.29 2.42 1.20
CA PHE A 155 -7.42 2.48 2.38
C PHE A 155 -7.98 1.67 3.55
N ILE A 156 -9.31 1.66 3.75
CA ILE A 156 -9.92 0.86 4.82
C ILE A 156 -9.70 -0.64 4.59
N ALA A 157 -9.76 -1.09 3.34
CA ALA A 157 -9.60 -2.50 3.00
C ALA A 157 -8.26 -3.11 3.42
N THR A 158 -7.21 -2.30 3.65
CA THR A 158 -5.94 -2.78 4.16
C THR A 158 -5.95 -3.03 5.68
N PHE A 159 -7.03 -2.66 6.37
CA PHE A 159 -7.20 -2.80 7.84
C PHE A 159 -8.42 -3.64 8.23
N THR A 160 -9.00 -4.39 7.30
CA THR A 160 -10.12 -5.30 7.59
C THR A 160 -9.65 -6.70 8.01
N ASN A 161 -8.44 -6.81 8.54
CA ASN A 161 -7.93 -8.06 9.09
C ASN A 161 -7.05 -7.78 10.32
N THR A 162 -7.32 -8.45 11.44
CA THR A 162 -6.65 -8.24 12.74
C THR A 162 -5.13 -8.25 12.62
N TYR A 163 -4.56 -9.21 11.87
CA TYR A 163 -3.12 -9.37 11.75
C TYR A 163 -2.47 -8.26 10.91
N ALA A 164 -3.16 -7.74 9.89
CA ALA A 164 -2.68 -6.66 9.04
C ALA A 164 -2.92 -5.26 9.64
N ALA A 165 -3.96 -5.12 10.48
CA ALA A 165 -4.37 -3.85 11.06
C ALA A 165 -3.53 -3.42 12.28
N LEU A 166 -2.95 -4.40 12.99
CA LEU A 166 -2.26 -4.15 14.27
C LEU A 166 -1.17 -3.07 14.21
N PRO A 167 -0.29 -3.00 13.20
CA PRO A 167 0.71 -1.93 13.13
C PRO A 167 0.08 -0.52 13.16
N MET A 168 -1.05 -0.33 12.49
CA MET A 168 -1.76 0.96 12.49
C MET A 168 -2.43 1.26 13.83
N ALA A 169 -2.98 0.23 14.49
CA ALA A 169 -3.54 0.36 15.82
C ALA A 169 -2.47 0.73 16.86
N LEU A 170 -1.32 0.05 16.82
CA LEU A 170 -0.21 0.27 17.74
C LEU A 170 0.31 1.70 17.68
N THR A 171 0.39 2.28 16.49
CA THR A 171 0.86 3.67 16.33
C THR A 171 -0.16 4.73 16.78
N GLY A 172 -1.40 4.34 17.11
CA GLY A 172 -2.49 5.26 17.46
C GLY A 172 -2.87 6.21 16.31
N ALA A 173 -2.44 5.91 15.08
CA ALA A 173 -2.38 6.88 14.00
C ALA A 173 -3.74 7.16 13.32
N LEU A 174 -4.76 6.32 13.56
CA LEU A 174 -6.11 6.50 13.03
C LEU A 174 -7.13 7.01 14.06
N SER A 175 -6.67 7.61 15.16
CA SER A 175 -7.56 8.28 16.13
C SER A 175 -7.82 9.76 15.78
N GLY A 176 -9.10 10.17 15.77
CA GLY A 176 -9.51 11.57 15.62
C GLY A 176 -8.89 12.31 14.41
N LYS A 177 -8.29 13.48 14.66
CA LYS A 177 -7.64 14.30 13.60
C LYS A 177 -6.44 13.62 12.93
N ARG A 178 -5.84 12.60 13.57
CA ARG A 178 -4.69 11.86 13.01
C ARG A 178 -5.12 10.95 11.86
N ALA A 179 -6.35 10.41 11.89
CA ALA A 179 -6.90 9.60 10.80
C ALA A 179 -6.90 10.34 9.45
N ALA A 180 -7.43 11.58 9.44
CA ALA A 180 -7.46 12.40 8.24
C ALA A 180 -6.05 12.65 7.68
N ARG A 181 -5.08 12.89 8.57
CA ARG A 181 -3.68 13.06 8.20
C ARG A 181 -3.12 11.80 7.52
N ARG A 182 -3.27 10.61 8.12
CA ARG A 182 -2.72 9.36 7.54
C ARG A 182 -3.35 8.99 6.20
N VAL A 183 -4.65 9.22 6.04
CA VAL A 183 -5.32 9.04 4.76
C VAL A 183 -4.74 9.99 3.71
N ASN A 184 -4.54 11.26 4.06
CA ASN A 184 -3.94 12.25 3.16
C ASN A 184 -2.46 11.95 2.85
N GLU A 185 -1.67 11.45 3.80
CA GLU A 185 -0.29 11.02 3.56
C GLU A 185 -0.23 9.88 2.53
N THR A 186 -1.12 8.89 2.67
CA THR A 186 -1.22 7.77 1.72
C THR A 186 -1.70 8.28 0.35
N ALA A 187 -2.75 9.11 0.31
CA ALA A 187 -3.24 9.71 -0.92
C ALA A 187 -2.18 10.55 -1.64
N SER A 188 -1.37 11.29 -0.86
CA SER A 188 -0.27 12.11 -1.35
C SER A 188 0.82 11.25 -2.00
N PHE A 189 1.21 10.14 -1.37
CA PHE A 189 2.17 9.20 -1.94
C PHE A 189 1.70 8.66 -3.31
N PHE A 190 0.48 8.12 -3.39
CA PHE A 190 -0.02 7.60 -4.66
C PHE A 190 -0.16 8.71 -5.72
N ALA A 191 -0.65 9.89 -5.34
CA ALA A 191 -0.78 11.01 -6.28
C ALA A 191 0.57 11.49 -6.81
N VAL A 192 1.58 11.70 -5.94
CA VAL A 192 2.88 12.24 -6.35
C VAL A 192 3.61 11.30 -7.31
N THR A 193 3.50 9.98 -7.10
CA THR A 193 4.16 8.97 -7.95
C THR A 193 3.68 8.98 -9.40
N THR A 194 2.50 9.56 -9.69
CA THR A 194 1.98 9.66 -11.06
C THR A 194 2.51 10.89 -11.81
N LEU A 195 3.12 11.87 -11.14
CA LEU A 195 3.61 13.09 -11.80
C LEU A 195 4.73 12.78 -12.82
N PRO A 196 4.91 13.63 -13.84
CA PRO A 196 6.03 13.48 -14.78
C PRO A 196 7.38 13.39 -14.05
N GLY A 197 8.17 12.38 -14.39
CA GLY A 197 9.49 12.12 -13.81
C GLY A 197 9.50 11.83 -12.30
N ALA A 198 8.34 11.55 -11.68
CA ALA A 198 8.26 11.40 -10.23
C ALA A 198 9.05 10.22 -9.71
N LEU A 199 9.09 9.10 -10.44
CA LEU A 199 9.82 7.89 -10.06
C LEU A 199 11.24 7.82 -10.64
N ASP A 200 11.68 8.84 -11.39
CA ASP A 200 13.09 8.95 -11.77
C ASP A 200 13.93 9.16 -10.50
N ARG A 201 15.24 8.88 -10.57
CA ARG A 201 16.15 8.85 -9.41
C ARG A 201 16.07 10.06 -8.47
N TYR A 202 15.94 11.27 -9.00
CA TYR A 202 15.84 12.51 -8.21
C TYR A 202 14.42 13.07 -8.17
N GLY A 203 13.44 12.26 -8.58
CA GLY A 203 12.04 12.64 -8.65
C GLY A 203 11.38 12.67 -7.27
N PRO A 204 10.31 13.47 -7.10
CA PRO A 204 9.61 13.59 -5.81
C PRO A 204 8.93 12.28 -5.36
N GLY A 205 8.60 11.37 -6.27
CA GLY A 205 8.07 10.05 -5.96
C GLY A 205 9.13 9.07 -5.45
N PHE A 206 10.38 9.18 -5.92
CA PHE A 206 11.52 8.42 -5.39
C PHE A 206 11.77 8.80 -3.92
N GLU A 207 11.87 10.09 -3.61
CA GLU A 207 11.97 10.58 -2.23
C GLU A 207 10.79 10.12 -1.39
N ALA A 208 9.56 10.26 -1.90
CA ALA A 208 8.37 9.83 -1.16
C ALA A 208 8.37 8.32 -0.87
N ALA A 209 8.82 7.48 -1.81
CA ALA A 209 8.95 6.04 -1.58
C ALA A 209 9.99 5.72 -0.51
N ALA A 210 11.14 6.38 -0.54
CA ALA A 210 12.19 6.23 0.47
C ALA A 210 11.66 6.59 1.87
N MET A 211 10.92 7.69 1.98
CA MET A 211 10.33 8.15 3.24
C MET A 211 9.26 7.18 3.77
N VAL A 212 8.41 6.61 2.91
CA VAL A 212 7.44 5.57 3.30
C VAL A 212 8.17 4.32 3.79
N ARG A 213 9.20 3.89 3.07
CA ARG A 213 10.00 2.71 3.39
C ARG A 213 10.75 2.86 4.72
N LEU A 214 11.31 4.04 5.00
CA LEU A 214 11.87 4.39 6.31
C LEU A 214 10.81 4.34 7.41
N MET A 215 9.63 4.94 7.18
CA MET A 215 8.55 4.95 8.16
C MET A 215 8.06 3.54 8.51
N HIS A 216 7.86 2.65 7.52
CA HIS A 216 7.49 1.26 7.77
C HIS A 216 8.55 0.54 8.61
N SER A 217 9.82 0.78 8.32
CA SER A 217 10.96 0.20 9.05
C SER A 217 11.05 0.72 10.49
N MET A 218 10.80 2.02 10.71
CA MET A 218 10.72 2.59 12.06
C MET A 218 9.56 2.01 12.87
N VAL A 219 8.39 1.82 12.26
CA VAL A 219 7.25 1.18 12.93
C VAL A 219 7.57 -0.28 13.27
N ARG A 220 8.21 -1.02 12.36
CA ARG A 220 8.64 -2.41 12.61
C ARG A 220 9.63 -2.50 13.77
N TYR A 221 10.65 -1.64 13.77
CA TYR A 221 11.61 -1.55 14.85
C TYR A 221 10.93 -1.27 16.20
N ASN A 222 10.06 -0.25 16.25
CA ASN A 222 9.36 0.11 17.49
C ASN A 222 8.38 -0.97 17.95
N ALA A 223 7.70 -1.65 17.02
CA ALA A 223 6.82 -2.77 17.33
C ALA A 223 7.60 -3.90 18.03
N LEU A 224 8.77 -4.27 17.51
CA LEU A 224 9.59 -5.35 18.07
C LEU A 224 10.35 -4.98 19.35
N LYS A 225 10.79 -3.72 19.49
CA LYS A 225 11.68 -3.32 20.60
C LYS A 225 11.02 -2.51 21.71
N LYS A 226 10.05 -1.66 21.37
CA LYS A 226 9.55 -0.63 22.29
C LYS A 226 8.09 -0.82 22.68
N SER A 227 7.32 -1.59 21.92
CA SER A 227 5.88 -1.71 22.16
C SER A 227 5.53 -2.58 23.36
N GLY A 228 6.30 -3.66 23.62
CA GLY A 228 5.94 -4.74 24.53
C GLY A 228 4.65 -5.50 24.15
N LYS A 229 4.09 -5.21 22.96
CA LYS A 229 2.74 -5.61 22.53
C LYS A 229 2.74 -6.49 21.28
N TRP A 230 3.89 -6.62 20.62
CA TRP A 230 3.99 -7.42 19.41
C TRP A 230 4.35 -8.86 19.77
N ASP A 231 3.35 -9.74 19.77
CA ASP A 231 3.59 -11.18 19.89
C ASP A 231 4.06 -11.74 18.54
N LYS A 232 5.35 -12.09 18.46
CA LYS A 232 5.97 -12.65 17.26
C LYS A 232 5.36 -14.01 16.88
N ALA A 233 4.93 -14.80 17.86
CA ALA A 233 4.32 -16.11 17.61
C ALA A 233 2.93 -15.96 16.99
N VAL A 234 2.17 -14.92 17.35
CA VAL A 234 0.84 -14.68 16.79
C VAL A 234 0.93 -13.95 15.45
N TYR A 235 1.65 -12.82 15.41
CA TYR A 235 1.62 -11.88 14.30
C TYR A 235 2.80 -12.00 13.33
N GLY A 236 3.85 -12.75 13.68
CA GLY A 236 5.06 -12.87 12.85
C GLY A 236 5.83 -11.56 12.74
N MET A 237 6.36 -11.26 11.54
CA MET A 237 7.07 -10.02 11.28
C MET A 237 6.10 -8.84 11.19
N PRO A 238 6.33 -7.70 11.87
CA PRO A 238 5.50 -6.51 11.66
C PRO A 238 5.67 -5.91 10.27
N ILE A 239 4.56 -5.53 9.63
CA ILE A 239 4.52 -4.97 8.28
C ILE A 239 5.37 -5.83 7.32
N PRO A 240 5.11 -7.14 7.20
CA PRO A 240 5.89 -7.98 6.31
C PRO A 240 5.67 -7.53 4.86
N GLN A 241 6.65 -7.77 3.98
CA GLN A 241 6.55 -7.35 2.57
C GLN A 241 5.27 -7.87 1.90
N VAL A 242 4.83 -9.08 2.28
CA VAL A 242 3.59 -9.69 1.79
C VAL A 242 2.32 -8.89 2.11
N ASP A 243 2.32 -8.09 3.18
CA ASP A 243 1.19 -7.22 3.55
C ASP A 243 1.23 -5.86 2.84
N GLN A 244 2.40 -5.43 2.38
CA GLN A 244 2.53 -4.21 1.59
C GLN A 244 2.08 -4.42 0.13
N MET A 245 2.19 -5.66 -0.38
CA MET A 245 1.85 -6.02 -1.76
C MET A 245 0.39 -5.67 -2.13
N PRO A 246 -0.66 -6.06 -1.37
CA PRO A 246 -2.03 -5.68 -1.69
C PRO A 246 -2.23 -4.17 -1.82
N ALA A 247 -1.64 -3.36 -0.94
CA ALA A 247 -1.76 -1.91 -0.97
C ALA A 247 -1.14 -1.30 -2.24
N GLY A 248 0.03 -1.81 -2.66
CA GLY A 248 0.74 -1.32 -3.85
C GLY A 248 0.15 -1.79 -5.19
N MET A 249 -0.48 -2.97 -5.20
CA MET A 249 -0.85 -3.72 -6.42
C MET A 249 -2.36 -3.95 -6.60
N ILE A 250 -3.24 -3.42 -5.73
CA ILE A 250 -4.70 -3.61 -5.86
C ILE A 250 -5.25 -3.17 -7.24
N GLY A 251 -4.73 -2.08 -7.81
CA GLY A 251 -5.11 -1.62 -9.14
C GLY A 251 -4.79 -2.65 -10.23
N GLN A 252 -3.62 -3.30 -10.12
CA GLN A 252 -3.19 -4.35 -11.05
C GLN A 252 -4.00 -5.62 -10.89
N TYR A 253 -4.37 -5.97 -9.66
CA TYR A 253 -5.29 -7.07 -9.41
C TYR A 253 -6.67 -6.84 -10.07
N LEU A 254 -7.24 -5.64 -9.93
CA LEU A 254 -8.51 -5.30 -10.57
C LEU A 254 -8.39 -5.31 -12.11
N LEU A 255 -7.26 -4.84 -12.65
CA LEU A 255 -6.98 -4.88 -14.08
C LEU A 255 -6.79 -6.33 -14.59
N ALA A 256 -6.07 -7.16 -13.85
CA ALA A 256 -5.89 -8.58 -14.12
C ALA A 256 -7.22 -9.34 -14.14
N ARG A 257 -8.06 -9.13 -13.12
CA ARG A 257 -9.42 -9.70 -13.08
C ARG A 257 -10.25 -9.30 -14.28
N ARG A 258 -10.28 -8.00 -14.62
CA ARG A 258 -11.00 -7.51 -15.81
C ARG A 258 -10.49 -8.16 -17.09
N THR A 259 -9.17 -8.28 -17.23
CA THR A 259 -8.51 -8.91 -18.37
C THR A 259 -8.95 -10.38 -18.50
N ARG A 260 -8.95 -11.14 -17.40
CA ARG A 260 -9.41 -12.54 -17.37
C ARG A 260 -10.91 -12.68 -17.63
N GLN A 261 -11.74 -11.80 -17.09
CA GLN A 261 -13.19 -11.76 -17.34
C GLN A 261 -13.53 -11.47 -18.82
N GLN A 262 -12.65 -10.78 -19.53
CA GLN A 262 -12.74 -10.57 -20.99
C GLN A 262 -12.20 -11.76 -21.80
N GLY A 263 -11.82 -12.87 -21.16
CA GLY A 263 -11.25 -14.05 -21.81
C GLY A 263 -9.80 -13.89 -22.27
N ARG A 264 -9.12 -12.79 -21.91
CA ARG A 264 -7.73 -12.54 -22.33
C ARG A 264 -6.74 -13.17 -21.36
N ALA A 265 -5.66 -13.74 -21.89
CA ALA A 265 -4.54 -14.25 -21.09
C ALA A 265 -3.44 -13.21 -20.87
N LYS A 266 -3.39 -12.15 -21.70
CA LYS A 266 -2.34 -11.14 -21.71
C LYS A 266 -2.93 -9.73 -21.66
N PHE A 267 -2.16 -8.83 -21.06
CA PHE A 267 -2.43 -7.39 -21.08
C PHE A 267 -2.20 -6.80 -22.47
N THR A 268 -2.92 -5.72 -22.81
CA THR A 268 -2.56 -4.87 -23.94
C THR A 268 -1.26 -4.10 -23.65
N LYS A 269 -0.71 -3.39 -24.63
CA LYS A 269 0.48 -2.55 -24.42
C LYS A 269 0.24 -1.45 -23.37
N GLU A 270 -0.94 -0.85 -23.40
CA GLU A 270 -1.35 0.21 -22.48
C GLU A 270 -1.49 -0.33 -21.05
N GLU A 271 -2.16 -1.48 -20.91
CA GLU A 271 -2.33 -2.16 -19.63
C GLU A 271 -0.99 -2.64 -19.05
N ARG A 272 -0.08 -3.14 -19.91
CA ARG A 272 1.29 -3.50 -19.52
C ARG A 272 2.03 -2.32 -18.90
N ALA A 273 1.95 -1.12 -19.51
CA ALA A 273 2.62 0.06 -18.96
C ALA A 273 2.11 0.39 -17.55
N VAL A 274 0.80 0.29 -17.31
CA VAL A 274 0.18 0.48 -15.99
C VAL A 274 0.68 -0.56 -14.97
N VAL A 275 0.85 -1.81 -15.40
CA VAL A 275 1.42 -2.90 -14.57
C VAL A 275 2.88 -2.63 -14.21
N GLU A 276 3.72 -2.29 -15.18
CA GLU A 276 5.15 -2.02 -14.92
C GLU A 276 5.37 -0.77 -14.06
N PHE A 277 4.55 0.27 -14.24
CA PHE A 277 4.55 1.43 -13.35
C PHE A 277 4.29 1.03 -11.88
N ALA A 278 3.26 0.22 -11.63
CA ALA A 278 2.96 -0.22 -10.27
C ALA A 278 4.01 -1.18 -9.71
N ARG A 279 4.54 -2.09 -10.52
CA ARG A 279 5.66 -2.98 -10.15
C ARG A 279 6.88 -2.16 -9.73
N TYR A 280 7.29 -1.17 -10.53
CA TYR A 280 8.43 -0.31 -10.20
C TYR A 280 8.18 0.54 -8.94
N ARG A 281 6.97 1.09 -8.77
CA ARG A 281 6.61 1.77 -7.52
C ARG A 281 6.75 0.85 -6.30
N CYS A 282 6.32 -0.41 -6.40
CA CYS A 282 6.45 -1.37 -5.30
C CYS A 282 7.90 -1.81 -5.07
N PHE A 283 8.71 -1.92 -6.13
CA PHE A 283 10.15 -2.13 -6.03
C PHE A 283 10.83 -1.00 -5.23
N LEU A 284 10.50 0.26 -5.50
CA LEU A 284 11.01 1.40 -4.72
C LEU A 284 10.57 1.36 -3.23
N LEU A 285 9.41 0.76 -2.95
CA LEU A 285 8.93 0.49 -1.59
C LEU A 285 9.63 -0.72 -0.92
N GLY A 286 10.53 -1.41 -1.62
CA GLY A 286 11.35 -2.50 -1.09
C GLY A 286 10.79 -3.90 -1.31
N LEU A 287 9.68 -4.04 -2.05
CA LEU A 287 9.07 -5.35 -2.28
C LEU A 287 9.96 -6.24 -3.17
N PRO A 288 10.11 -7.53 -2.83
CA PRO A 288 10.88 -8.47 -3.61
C PRO A 288 10.15 -8.84 -4.93
N PRO A 289 10.88 -9.14 -6.03
CA PRO A 289 10.30 -9.44 -7.34
C PRO A 289 9.27 -10.58 -7.34
N GLU A 290 9.42 -11.56 -6.44
CA GLU A 290 8.56 -12.72 -6.29
C GLU A 290 7.12 -12.34 -5.89
N LEU A 291 6.95 -11.20 -5.20
CA LEU A 291 5.65 -10.64 -4.85
C LEU A 291 5.09 -9.69 -5.91
N LEU A 292 5.82 -9.47 -7.01
CA LEU A 292 5.48 -8.50 -8.04
C LEU A 292 5.29 -9.16 -9.42
N PRO A 293 4.46 -10.20 -9.58
CA PRO A 293 4.25 -10.82 -10.88
C PRO A 293 3.71 -9.84 -11.94
N SER A 294 4.02 -10.11 -13.21
CA SER A 294 3.65 -9.24 -14.36
C SER A 294 2.44 -9.75 -15.12
N GLU A 295 2.02 -10.99 -14.95
CA GLU A 295 0.99 -11.59 -15.78
C GLU A 295 -0.37 -11.63 -15.07
N PRO A 296 -1.50 -11.51 -15.79
CA PRO A 296 -2.82 -11.43 -15.17
C PRO A 296 -3.13 -12.60 -14.23
N ALA A 297 -2.80 -13.83 -14.64
CA ALA A 297 -3.03 -15.01 -13.84
C ALA A 297 -2.18 -15.01 -12.56
N ASP A 298 -0.89 -14.71 -12.68
CA ASP A 298 0.04 -14.71 -11.55
C ASP A 298 -0.25 -13.59 -10.55
N ILE A 299 -0.67 -12.41 -11.02
CA ILE A 299 -1.12 -11.30 -10.15
C ILE A 299 -2.36 -11.71 -9.35
N MET A 300 -3.33 -12.36 -9.98
CA MET A 300 -4.49 -12.87 -9.26
C MET A 300 -4.09 -13.96 -8.26
N HIS A 301 -3.25 -14.89 -8.69
CA HIS A 301 -2.81 -16.03 -7.89
C HIS A 301 -2.07 -15.60 -6.63
N VAL A 302 -1.09 -14.68 -6.71
CA VAL A 302 -0.35 -14.21 -5.52
C VAL A 302 -1.25 -13.43 -4.55
N MET A 303 -2.22 -12.66 -5.06
CA MET A 303 -3.18 -11.92 -4.23
C MET A 303 -4.16 -12.86 -3.52
N HIS A 304 -4.62 -13.89 -4.23
CA HIS A 304 -5.47 -14.93 -3.66
C HIS A 304 -4.70 -15.76 -2.65
N ALA A 305 -3.47 -16.16 -2.96
CA ALA A 305 -2.59 -16.90 -2.06
C ALA A 305 -2.32 -16.14 -0.75
N ARG A 306 -1.96 -14.85 -0.82
CA ARG A 306 -1.81 -14.01 0.38
C ARG A 306 -3.07 -14.01 1.24
N SER A 307 -4.25 -13.91 0.61
CA SER A 307 -5.52 -13.90 1.35
C SER A 307 -5.89 -15.29 1.89
N ALA A 308 -5.58 -16.35 1.14
CA ALA A 308 -5.86 -17.74 1.48
C ALA A 308 -5.03 -18.25 2.66
N LEU A 309 -3.82 -17.72 2.79
CA LEU A 309 -2.83 -18.07 3.82
C LEU A 309 -2.80 -17.07 4.98
N LEU A 310 -3.61 -16.01 4.92
CA LEU A 310 -3.84 -15.13 6.06
C LEU A 310 -5.05 -15.63 6.81
N ARG A 311 -4.88 -15.98 8.08
CA ARG A 311 -5.99 -16.39 8.96
C ARG A 311 -7.07 -15.32 9.01
N ASP A 312 -8.33 -15.75 8.98
CA ASP A 312 -9.44 -14.83 9.12
C ASP A 312 -9.41 -14.17 10.50
N GLY A 313 -9.91 -12.94 10.57
CA GLY A 313 -9.93 -12.20 11.82
C GLY A 313 -10.36 -10.77 11.61
N PHE A 314 -11.43 -10.35 12.27
CA PHE A 314 -11.89 -8.97 12.29
C PHE A 314 -12.41 -8.64 13.69
N ASP A 315 -11.64 -7.87 14.45
CA ASP A 315 -11.94 -7.51 15.83
C ASP A 315 -12.42 -6.05 15.97
N ASP A 316 -12.62 -5.61 17.21
CA ASP A 316 -13.05 -4.24 17.51
C ASP A 316 -12.01 -3.19 17.14
N ILE A 317 -10.72 -3.53 17.15
CA ILE A 317 -9.66 -2.63 16.66
C ILE A 317 -9.87 -2.36 15.18
N CYS A 318 -10.06 -3.42 14.37
CA CYS A 318 -10.35 -3.28 12.95
C CYS A 318 -11.59 -2.41 12.73
N ARG A 319 -12.66 -2.67 13.49
CA ARG A 319 -13.91 -1.90 13.44
C ARG A 319 -13.71 -0.43 13.77
N GLU A 320 -12.89 -0.10 14.78
CA GLU A 320 -12.57 1.28 15.14
C GLU A 320 -11.77 1.99 14.07
N LEU A 321 -10.77 1.32 13.48
CA LEU A 321 -9.97 1.90 12.39
C LEU A 321 -10.83 2.16 11.14
N VAL A 322 -11.71 1.22 10.79
CA VAL A 322 -12.68 1.35 9.68
C VAL A 322 -13.58 2.55 9.92
N ARG A 323 -14.22 2.63 11.10
CA ARG A 323 -15.13 3.72 11.47
C ARG A 323 -14.42 5.07 11.50
N GLY A 324 -13.25 5.14 12.15
CA GLY A 324 -12.44 6.35 12.27
C GLY A 324 -12.03 6.90 10.91
N THR A 325 -11.60 6.02 10.00
CA THR A 325 -11.20 6.41 8.64
C THR A 325 -12.42 6.85 7.82
N MET A 326 -13.53 6.12 7.86
CA MET A 326 -14.73 6.47 7.09
C MET A 326 -15.36 7.78 7.59
N ALA A 327 -15.24 8.07 8.89
CA ALA A 327 -15.73 9.29 9.51
C ALA A 327 -14.81 10.51 9.26
N ALA A 328 -13.52 10.31 9.02
CA ALA A 328 -12.53 11.38 8.86
C ALA A 328 -12.93 12.39 7.78
N TYR A 329 -12.80 13.68 8.12
CA TYR A 329 -13.02 14.80 7.20
C TYR A 329 -11.71 15.10 6.46
N LEU A 330 -11.69 14.99 5.13
CA LEU A 330 -10.44 15.08 4.35
C LEU A 330 -10.27 16.41 3.60
N ARG A 331 -11.31 17.23 3.52
CA ARG A 331 -11.28 18.53 2.85
C ARG A 331 -10.52 19.59 3.67
N PRO A 332 -9.86 20.56 3.01
CA PRO A 332 -9.03 21.57 3.68
C PRO A 332 -9.84 22.67 4.37
N GLY A 333 -11.05 22.95 3.87
CA GLY A 333 -11.96 23.97 4.39
C GLY A 333 -13.31 23.37 4.77
N THR A 334 -14.18 24.19 5.37
CA THR A 334 -15.51 23.76 5.84
C THR A 334 -16.65 24.51 5.16
N SER A 335 -16.42 25.05 3.96
CA SER A 335 -17.43 25.77 3.19
C SER A 335 -18.63 24.86 2.87
N LEU A 336 -19.76 25.43 2.45
CA LEU A 336 -20.92 24.63 2.05
C LEU A 336 -20.56 23.66 0.91
N PHE A 337 -19.75 24.12 -0.04
CA PHE A 337 -19.24 23.28 -1.11
C PHE A 337 -18.37 22.14 -0.57
N ASP A 338 -17.44 22.43 0.34
CA ASP A 338 -16.56 21.39 0.92
C ASP A 338 -17.35 20.35 1.69
N ARG A 339 -18.39 20.75 2.44
CA ARG A 339 -19.27 19.82 3.16
C ARG A 339 -20.08 18.94 2.21
N CYS A 340 -20.64 19.53 1.14
CA CYS A 340 -21.37 18.76 0.13
C CYS A 340 -20.44 17.78 -0.60
N ALA A 341 -19.26 18.24 -1.01
CA ALA A 341 -18.31 17.42 -1.74
C ALA A 341 -17.73 16.31 -0.86
N GLU A 342 -17.42 16.58 0.41
CA GLU A 342 -17.06 15.57 1.41
C GLU A 342 -18.15 14.50 1.54
N ALA A 343 -19.43 14.90 1.61
CA ALA A 343 -20.53 13.95 1.73
C ALA A 343 -20.62 13.03 0.50
N VAL A 344 -20.42 13.58 -0.70
CA VAL A 344 -20.36 12.79 -1.94
C VAL A 344 -19.19 11.81 -1.90
N GLU A 345 -17.98 12.27 -1.56
CA GLU A 345 -16.80 11.40 -1.48
C GLU A 345 -16.98 10.26 -0.48
N LYS A 346 -17.58 10.53 0.68
CA LYS A 346 -17.93 9.50 1.67
C LYS A 346 -18.93 8.49 1.10
N SER A 347 -19.99 8.93 0.43
CA SER A 347 -20.97 8.02 -0.18
C SER A 347 -20.35 7.13 -1.25
N PHE A 348 -19.46 7.65 -2.10
CA PHE A 348 -18.70 6.83 -3.06
C PHE A 348 -17.74 5.87 -2.38
N SER A 349 -17.06 6.31 -1.31
CA SER A 349 -16.12 5.46 -0.58
C SER A 349 -16.82 4.28 0.07
N LYS A 350 -17.99 4.51 0.70
CA LYS A 350 -18.86 3.46 1.24
C LYS A 350 -19.33 2.51 0.15
N LEU A 351 -19.83 3.03 -0.98
CA LEU A 351 -20.30 2.20 -2.08
C LEU A 351 -19.17 1.34 -2.66
N THR A 352 -17.99 1.93 -2.83
CA THR A 352 -16.81 1.22 -3.33
C THR A 352 -16.36 0.14 -2.37
N PHE A 353 -16.41 0.42 -1.06
CA PHE A 353 -16.11 -0.55 -0.02
C PHE A 353 -17.05 -1.77 -0.10
N VAL A 354 -18.37 -1.51 -0.07
CA VAL A 354 -19.41 -2.53 -0.16
C VAL A 354 -19.24 -3.39 -1.43
N ARG A 355 -19.08 -2.76 -2.60
CA ARG A 355 -18.99 -3.49 -3.88
C ARG A 355 -17.70 -4.26 -4.07
N THR A 356 -16.56 -3.66 -3.68
CA THR A 356 -15.24 -4.22 -4.00
C THR A 356 -14.78 -5.22 -2.95
N PHE A 357 -15.05 -4.97 -1.67
CA PHE A 357 -14.49 -5.73 -0.55
C PHE A 357 -15.54 -6.57 0.18
N CYS A 358 -16.82 -6.19 0.15
CA CYS A 358 -17.90 -6.97 0.77
C CYS A 358 -18.75 -7.76 -0.25
N GLY A 359 -18.31 -7.88 -1.51
CA GLY A 359 -19.05 -8.62 -2.54
C GLY A 359 -20.41 -8.01 -2.92
N GLY A 360 -20.66 -6.75 -2.55
CA GLY A 360 -21.97 -6.09 -2.69
C GLY A 360 -22.90 -6.27 -1.49
N ASP A 361 -22.49 -7.05 -0.49
CA ASP A 361 -23.27 -7.32 0.73
C ASP A 361 -23.19 -6.14 1.71
N ARG A 362 -24.36 -5.59 2.06
CA ARG A 362 -24.47 -4.46 2.99
C ARG A 362 -24.42 -4.90 4.45
N GLU A 363 -24.84 -6.12 4.76
CA GLU A 363 -24.80 -6.65 6.13
C GLU A 363 -23.36 -6.92 6.54
N VAL A 364 -22.56 -7.49 5.64
CA VAL A 364 -21.10 -7.65 5.86
C VAL A 364 -20.42 -6.29 6.06
N ALA A 365 -20.78 -5.29 5.24
CA ALA A 365 -20.23 -3.94 5.41
C ALA A 365 -20.65 -3.28 6.74
N GLU A 366 -21.91 -3.46 7.15
CA GLU A 366 -22.41 -2.96 8.44
C GLU A 366 -21.70 -3.66 9.61
N ALA A 367 -21.48 -4.97 9.50
CA ALA A 367 -20.70 -5.78 10.42
C ALA A 367 -19.22 -5.37 10.45
N MET A 368 -18.73 -4.62 9.47
CA MET A 368 -17.41 -3.96 9.48
C MET A 368 -17.46 -2.50 9.92
N GLY A 369 -18.65 -1.95 10.21
CA GLY A 369 -18.84 -0.56 10.65
C GLY A 369 -19.05 0.44 9.52
N VAL A 370 -19.37 -0.01 8.31
CA VAL A 370 -19.64 0.84 7.13
C VAL A 370 -21.11 0.72 6.72
N SER A 371 -21.90 1.74 7.07
CA SER A 371 -23.32 1.80 6.70
C SER A 371 -23.54 2.51 5.36
N LEU A 372 -24.15 1.82 4.40
CA LEU A 372 -24.52 2.37 3.09
C LEU A 372 -26.04 2.61 3.01
N GLY A 373 -26.46 3.84 3.28
CA GLY A 373 -27.88 4.21 3.36
C GLY A 373 -28.49 4.72 2.04
N PRO A 374 -29.82 4.94 2.00
CA PRO A 374 -30.50 5.50 0.82
C PRO A 374 -29.98 6.88 0.41
N THR A 375 -29.65 7.74 1.38
CA THR A 375 -29.10 9.08 1.07
C THR A 375 -27.74 9.01 0.40
N ASP A 376 -26.91 8.02 0.75
CA ASP A 376 -25.64 7.77 0.08
C ASP A 376 -25.85 7.36 -1.38
N LEU A 377 -26.81 6.46 -1.62
CA LEU A 377 -27.15 6.02 -2.98
C LEU A 377 -27.68 7.16 -3.85
N VAL A 378 -28.52 8.04 -3.28
CA VAL A 378 -29.02 9.24 -4.00
C VAL A 378 -27.88 10.18 -4.35
N ARG A 379 -26.96 10.48 -3.40
CA ARG A 379 -25.78 11.32 -3.69
C ARG A 379 -24.93 10.73 -4.80
N VAL A 380 -24.67 9.42 -4.75
CA VAL A 380 -23.94 8.72 -5.81
C VAL A 380 -24.67 8.83 -7.14
N ALA A 381 -25.96 8.51 -7.19
CA ALA A 381 -26.73 8.54 -8.43
C ALA A 381 -26.74 9.92 -9.09
N LEU A 382 -26.92 10.99 -8.31
CA LEU A 382 -26.95 12.37 -8.82
C LEU A 382 -25.60 12.87 -9.33
N THR A 383 -24.49 12.40 -8.77
CA THR A 383 -23.15 12.90 -9.08
C THR A 383 -22.34 11.98 -10.01
N THR A 384 -22.76 10.72 -10.17
CA THR A 384 -22.14 9.75 -11.08
C THR A 384 -22.03 10.24 -12.52
N PRO A 385 -23.07 10.83 -13.15
CA PRO A 385 -22.96 11.33 -14.51
C PRO A 385 -21.86 12.36 -14.68
N PHE A 386 -21.68 13.25 -13.70
CA PHE A 386 -20.60 14.24 -13.73
C PHE A 386 -19.23 13.59 -13.51
N ILE A 387 -19.08 12.75 -12.47
CA ILE A 387 -17.78 12.17 -12.10
C ILE A 387 -17.29 11.19 -13.18
N ILE A 388 -18.12 10.22 -13.56
CA ILE A 388 -17.77 9.21 -14.56
C ILE A 388 -17.78 9.81 -15.96
N GLY A 389 -18.71 10.72 -16.26
CA GLY A 389 -18.74 11.42 -17.54
C GLY A 389 -17.48 12.26 -17.76
N ARG A 390 -17.06 13.05 -16.76
CA ARG A 390 -15.81 13.82 -16.81
C ARG A 390 -14.60 12.91 -16.96
N PHE A 391 -14.51 11.84 -16.17
CA PHE A 391 -13.42 10.86 -16.29
C PHE A 391 -13.35 10.27 -17.70
N THR A 392 -14.47 9.79 -18.23
CA THR A 392 -14.54 9.18 -19.56
C THR A 392 -14.19 10.19 -20.66
N ALA A 393 -14.71 11.41 -20.58
CA ALA A 393 -14.43 12.47 -21.55
C ALA A 393 -12.93 12.82 -21.57
N VAL A 394 -12.32 13.01 -20.39
CA VAL A 394 -10.89 13.28 -20.26
C VAL A 394 -10.05 12.10 -20.76
N GLN A 395 -10.46 10.86 -20.44
CA GLN A 395 -9.76 9.66 -20.90
C GLN A 395 -9.80 9.53 -22.43
N GLN A 396 -10.94 9.78 -23.07
CA GLN A 396 -11.04 9.75 -24.53
C GLN A 396 -10.25 10.90 -25.18
N ALA A 397 -10.34 12.12 -24.63
CA ALA A 397 -9.55 13.25 -25.11
C ALA A 397 -8.04 12.98 -25.02
N SER A 398 -7.58 12.31 -23.96
CA SER A 398 -6.16 11.96 -23.79
C SER A 398 -5.61 10.98 -24.84
N ARG A 399 -6.49 10.26 -25.55
CA ARG A 399 -6.13 9.35 -26.64
C ARG A 399 -6.02 10.06 -27.99
N MET A 400 -6.56 11.28 -28.10
CA MET A 400 -6.50 12.08 -29.31
C MET A 400 -5.16 12.85 -29.32
N PRO A 401 -4.28 12.67 -30.33
CA PRO A 401 -2.96 13.31 -30.35
C PRO A 401 -3.00 14.83 -30.14
N VAL A 402 -3.99 15.51 -30.73
CA VAL A 402 -4.15 16.98 -30.65
C VAL A 402 -4.54 17.47 -29.24
N LEU A 403 -5.23 16.65 -28.45
CA LEU A 403 -5.70 17.02 -27.11
C LEU A 403 -4.86 16.40 -25.99
N ARG A 404 -3.88 15.56 -26.32
CA ARG A 404 -3.07 14.80 -25.36
C ARG A 404 -2.36 15.72 -24.37
N ASP A 405 -1.63 16.72 -24.87
CA ASP A 405 -0.82 17.60 -24.02
C ASP A 405 -1.68 18.54 -23.18
N ILE A 406 -2.79 19.02 -23.75
CA ILE A 406 -3.78 19.85 -23.04
C ILE A 406 -4.39 19.04 -21.89
N THR A 407 -4.77 17.79 -22.17
CA THR A 407 -5.35 16.89 -21.18
C THR A 407 -4.34 16.55 -20.08
N ASP A 408 -3.09 16.27 -20.44
CA ASP A 408 -2.03 15.97 -19.46
C ASP A 408 -1.76 17.19 -18.57
N ALA A 409 -1.64 18.40 -19.14
CA ALA A 409 -1.46 19.64 -18.38
C ALA A 409 -2.61 19.89 -17.40
N TYR A 410 -3.86 19.68 -17.84
CA TYR A 410 -5.05 19.79 -16.99
C TYR A 410 -5.01 18.83 -15.80
N VAL A 411 -4.72 17.55 -16.06
CA VAL A 411 -4.67 16.50 -15.05
C VAL A 411 -3.51 16.72 -14.07
N ILE A 412 -2.33 17.15 -14.56
CA ILE A 412 -1.19 17.54 -13.73
C ILE A 412 -1.54 18.72 -12.82
N GLY A 413 -2.23 19.74 -13.34
CA GLY A 413 -2.69 20.88 -12.54
C GLY A 413 -3.61 20.45 -11.40
N LEU A 414 -4.54 19.53 -11.66
CA LEU A 414 -5.42 18.96 -10.64
C LEU A 414 -4.65 18.16 -9.59
N LEU A 415 -3.66 17.36 -9.99
CA LEU A 415 -2.82 16.60 -9.07
C LEU A 415 -2.01 17.53 -8.16
N LYS A 416 -1.40 18.59 -8.71
CA LYS A 416 -0.66 19.60 -7.93
C LYS A 416 -1.57 20.29 -6.90
N LEU A 417 -2.80 20.66 -7.31
CA LEU A 417 -3.79 21.24 -6.40
C LEU A 417 -4.16 20.27 -5.25
N ARG A 418 -4.31 18.98 -5.56
CA ARG A 418 -4.60 17.94 -4.55
C ARG A 418 -3.44 17.72 -3.60
N LEU A 419 -2.21 17.63 -4.11
CA LEU A 419 -1.02 17.51 -3.28
C LEU A 419 -0.88 18.69 -2.32
N ALA A 420 -1.16 19.91 -2.78
CA ALA A 420 -1.21 21.08 -1.91
C ALA A 420 -2.31 20.97 -0.82
N THR A 421 -3.44 20.36 -1.17
CA THR A 421 -4.58 20.14 -0.26
C THR A 421 -4.31 19.06 0.78
N TYR A 422 -3.62 17.98 0.42
CA TYR A 422 -3.27 16.89 1.34
C TYR A 422 -2.27 17.34 2.42
N GLY A 423 -1.48 18.37 2.13
CA GLY A 423 -0.42 18.87 3.00
C GLY A 423 0.90 18.11 2.80
N LYS A 424 1.96 18.59 3.47
CA LYS A 424 3.26 17.91 3.47
C LYS A 424 3.16 16.69 4.39
N PRO A 425 3.48 15.48 3.91
CA PRO A 425 3.57 14.32 4.80
C PRO A 425 4.68 14.56 5.83
N GLU A 426 4.38 14.33 7.10
CA GLU A 426 5.38 14.52 8.17
C GLU A 426 6.30 13.29 8.25
N PHE A 427 5.84 12.12 7.77
CA PHE A 427 6.59 10.85 7.76
C PHE A 427 7.23 10.51 9.12
N THR A 428 6.58 10.88 10.22
CA THR A 428 7.06 10.64 11.58
C THR A 428 6.23 9.55 12.26
N THR A 429 6.88 8.82 13.17
CA THR A 429 6.23 7.94 14.15
C THR A 429 6.86 8.23 15.51
N ASP A 430 6.05 8.26 16.57
CA ASP A 430 6.52 8.50 17.94
C ASP A 430 6.07 7.36 18.84
N ALA A 431 7.03 6.57 19.34
CA ALA A 431 6.79 5.42 20.19
C ALA A 431 6.08 5.80 21.51
N ALA A 432 6.24 7.04 22.00
CA ALA A 432 5.55 7.51 23.20
C ALA A 432 4.02 7.59 23.03
N HIS A 433 3.55 7.66 21.78
CA HIS A 433 2.13 7.73 21.45
C HIS A 433 1.49 6.35 21.21
N TYR A 434 2.22 5.25 21.39
CA TYR A 434 1.71 3.92 21.07
C TYR A 434 0.70 3.47 22.14
N THR A 435 -0.58 3.43 21.79
CA THR A 435 -1.67 3.09 22.72
C THR A 435 -1.64 1.60 23.11
N PRO A 436 -1.91 1.25 24.39
CA PRO A 436 -2.15 -0.14 24.79
C PRO A 436 -3.36 -0.69 24.03
N VAL A 437 -3.23 -1.90 23.46
CA VAL A 437 -4.38 -2.64 22.95
C VAL A 437 -4.93 -3.45 24.12
N ALA A 438 -6.20 -3.26 24.47
CA ALA A 438 -6.84 -4.06 25.51
C ALA A 438 -6.99 -5.51 25.02
N HIS A 439 -6.66 -6.46 25.89
CA HIS A 439 -6.81 -7.90 25.66
C HIS A 439 -8.28 -8.32 25.56
#